data_AF-A0ABD3X0M6-F1
#
_entry.id   AF-A0ABD3X0M6-F1
#
_cell.length_a   1.000
_cell.length_b   1.000
_cell.length_c   1.000
_cell.angle_alpha   90.00
_cell.angle_beta   90.00
_cell.angle_gamma   90.00
#
_symmetry.space_group_name_H-M   'P 1'
#
loop_
_entity.id
_entity.type
_entity.pdbx_description
1 polymer ?
#
loop_
_entity_poly.entity_id
_entity_poly.type
_entity_poly.pdbx_seq_one_letter_code
_entity_poly.pdbx_strand_id
1 'polypeptide(L)' 'AVNFALNKYASQSTTLNFNNFEWTADKAIDGNSNGSNPDISKTCSATSFTASDGIHTWDVDIGFQIIVTTVTVYGRNDA' A
#
# COMPACT_ATOMS: atom_id res chain seq x y z
N ALA A 1 12.30 -7.53 15.00
CA ALA A 1 11.22 -8.27 14.32
C ALA A 1 11.51 -8.29 12.83
N VAL A 2 11.17 -9.37 12.12
CA VAL A 2 11.35 -9.47 10.66
C VAL A 2 10.06 -8.99 9.98
N ASN A 3 10.17 -8.06 9.02
CA ASN A 3 9.04 -7.68 8.18
C ASN A 3 8.95 -8.66 6.99
N PHE A 4 8.02 -9.62 7.06
CA PHE A 4 7.82 -10.59 6.00
C PHE A 4 7.09 -10.04 4.77
N ALA A 5 6.45 -8.86 4.88
CA ALA A 5 5.75 -8.21 3.76
C ALA A 5 6.67 -7.35 2.88
N LEU A 6 7.87 -6.98 3.37
CA LEU A 6 8.81 -6.11 2.65
C LEU A 6 9.13 -6.68 1.25
N ASN A 7 8.90 -5.86 0.21
CA ASN A 7 9.15 -6.19 -1.20
C ASN A 7 8.47 -7.49 -1.69
N LYS A 8 7.34 -7.86 -1.09
CA LYS A 8 6.48 -8.94 -1.58
C LYS A 8 5.57 -8.48 -2.72
N TYR A 9 4.76 -9.39 -3.24
CA TYR A 9 3.75 -9.07 -4.23
C TYR A 9 2.54 -8.47 -3.53
N ALA A 10 2.25 -7.20 -3.81
CA ALA A 10 1.06 -6.54 -3.33
C ALA A 10 0.10 -6.24 -4.50
N SER A 11 -1.19 -6.38 -4.23
CA SER A 11 -2.27 -5.95 -5.13
C SER A 11 -3.28 -5.09 -4.39
N GLN A 12 -4.08 -4.37 -5.17
CA GLN A 12 -5.18 -3.55 -4.68
C GLN A 12 -6.30 -3.54 -5.71
N SER A 13 -7.54 -3.30 -5.28
CA SER A 13 -8.72 -3.44 -6.14
C SER A 13 -8.69 -2.53 -7.37
N THR A 14 -8.13 -1.33 -7.23
CA THR A 14 -7.88 -0.37 -8.31
C THR A 14 -6.64 0.44 -8.00
N THR A 15 -5.99 1.02 -9.01
CA THR A 15 -4.85 1.93 -8.79
C THR A 15 -5.24 3.33 -9.19
N LEU A 16 -5.06 4.29 -8.26
CA LEU A 16 -5.21 5.70 -8.58
C LEU A 16 -4.06 6.12 -9.50
N ASN A 17 -4.44 6.63 -10.67
CA ASN A 17 -3.53 7.28 -11.60
C ASN A 17 -3.94 8.75 -11.69
N PHE A 18 -3.11 9.65 -11.15
CA PHE A 18 -3.42 11.07 -11.06
C PHE A 18 -2.16 11.92 -11.29
N ASN A 19 -2.24 12.95 -12.13
CA ASN A 19 -1.11 13.83 -12.46
C ASN A 19 0.18 13.09 -12.88
N ASN A 20 0.05 12.01 -13.65
CA ASN A 20 1.16 11.13 -14.07
C ASN A 20 1.87 10.36 -12.93
N PHE A 21 1.25 10.29 -11.74
CA PHE A 21 1.70 9.44 -10.65
C PHE A 21 0.81 8.21 -10.53
N GLU A 22 1.44 7.04 -10.41
CA GLU A 22 0.78 5.76 -10.15
C GLU A 22 0.94 5.39 -8.67
N TRP A 23 -0.18 5.23 -7.98
CA TRP A 23 -0.21 4.97 -6.54
C TRP A 23 -0.29 3.47 -6.26
N THR A 24 0.73 2.76 -6.68
CA THR A 24 0.75 1.29 -6.74
C THR A 24 0.77 0.64 -5.36
N ALA A 25 0.29 -0.61 -5.29
CA ALA A 25 0.15 -1.35 -4.04
C ALA A 25 1.50 -1.59 -3.31
N ASP A 26 2.61 -1.71 -4.04
CA ASP A 26 3.95 -1.96 -3.49
C ASP A 26 4.45 -0.85 -2.56
N LYS A 27 3.92 0.37 -2.67
CA LYS A 27 4.32 1.49 -1.79
C LYS A 27 4.02 1.24 -0.32
N ALA A 28 3.02 0.42 0.01
CA ALA A 28 2.71 0.05 1.39
C ALA A 28 3.73 -0.94 2.00
N ILE A 29 4.61 -1.52 1.19
CA ILE A 29 5.56 -2.58 1.58
C ILE A 29 6.97 -2.35 1.05
N ASP A 30 7.34 -1.11 0.69
CA ASP A 30 8.67 -0.73 0.20
C ASP A 30 9.67 -0.39 1.32
N GLY A 31 9.20 -0.35 2.57
CA GLY A 31 9.99 -0.02 3.75
C GLY A 31 9.97 1.46 4.15
N ASN A 32 9.19 2.30 3.47
CA ASN A 32 9.06 3.72 3.75
C ASN A 32 7.69 4.04 4.38
N SER A 33 7.66 4.24 5.70
CA SER A 33 6.44 4.58 6.44
C SER A 33 6.12 6.09 6.48
N ASN A 34 6.72 6.90 5.60
CA ASN A 34 6.49 8.34 5.57
C ASN A 34 5.13 8.67 4.91
N GLY A 35 4.13 8.95 5.76
CA GLY A 35 2.80 9.37 5.33
C GLY A 35 2.65 10.84 4.93
N SER A 36 3.71 11.66 5.02
CA SER A 36 3.66 13.12 4.77
C SER A 36 4.71 13.58 3.75
N ASN A 37 5.11 12.69 2.83
CA ASN A 37 6.08 13.03 1.79
C ASN A 37 5.47 14.09 0.84
N PRO A 38 6.20 15.15 0.44
CA PRO A 38 5.73 16.08 -0.59
C PRO A 38 5.32 15.41 -1.91
N ASP A 39 5.94 14.28 -2.23
CA ASP A 39 5.54 13.37 -3.30
C ASP A 39 5.02 12.07 -2.71
N ILE A 40 3.86 12.16 -2.06
CA ILE A 40 3.19 11.07 -1.34
C ILE A 40 2.87 9.85 -2.22
N SER A 41 2.82 10.03 -3.54
CA SER A 41 2.66 8.92 -4.50
C SER A 41 3.83 7.92 -4.47
N LYS A 42 4.99 8.35 -3.94
CA LYS A 42 6.17 7.50 -3.79
C LYS A 42 6.23 6.73 -2.48
N THR A 43 5.34 7.00 -1.54
CA THR A 43 5.41 6.43 -0.18
C THR A 43 4.08 5.88 0.32
N CYS A 44 2.99 6.10 -0.40
CA CYS A 44 1.68 5.56 -0.08
C CYS A 44 1.05 4.93 -1.32
N SER A 45 0.30 3.85 -1.12
CA SER A 45 -0.60 3.30 -2.13
C SER A 45 -1.94 4.04 -2.08
N ALA A 46 -2.68 4.03 -3.18
CA ALA A 46 -4.04 4.56 -3.23
C ALA A 46 -4.87 3.86 -4.30
N THR A 47 -6.11 3.56 -3.95
CA THR A 47 -7.13 3.12 -4.88
C THR A 47 -7.79 4.32 -5.56
N SER A 48 -8.41 4.10 -6.73
CA SER A 48 -9.23 5.11 -7.40
C SER A 48 -10.42 5.53 -6.51
N PHE A 49 -10.93 6.75 -6.71
CA PHE A 49 -12.08 7.27 -5.95
C PHE A 49 -13.39 6.52 -6.20
N THR A 50 -13.49 5.78 -7.29
CA THR A 50 -14.69 5.06 -7.71
C THR A 50 -14.34 3.59 -7.97
N ALA A 51 -14.49 2.74 -6.95
CA ALA A 51 -14.61 1.30 -7.17
C ALA A 51 -16.04 0.98 -7.61
N SER A 52 -16.23 0.11 -8.60
CA SER A 52 -17.55 -0.20 -9.18
C SER A 52 -18.52 -0.82 -8.18
N ASP A 53 -18.00 -1.47 -7.15
CA ASP A 53 -18.73 -2.07 -6.03
C ASP A 53 -18.63 -1.22 -4.73
N GLY A 54 -17.91 -0.10 -4.76
CA GLY A 54 -17.61 0.74 -3.60
C GLY A 54 -16.62 0.10 -2.61
N ILE A 55 -16.00 -1.04 -2.95
CA ILE A 55 -15.09 -1.76 -2.06
C ILE A 55 -13.65 -1.50 -2.50
N HIS A 56 -12.86 -1.00 -1.55
CA HIS A 56 -11.44 -0.75 -1.73
C HIS A 56 -10.65 -1.78 -0.93
N THR A 57 -9.83 -2.58 -1.61
CA THR A 57 -8.99 -3.61 -0.97
C THR A 57 -7.54 -3.42 -1.33
N TRP A 58 -6.68 -3.85 -0.42
CA TRP A 58 -5.25 -4.01 -0.60
C TRP A 58 -4.86 -5.34 0.03
N ASP A 59 -3.99 -6.09 -0.62
CA ASP A 59 -3.53 -7.39 -0.16
C ASP A 59 -2.05 -7.61 -0.50
N VAL A 60 -1.40 -8.50 0.25
CA VAL A 60 -0.01 -8.90 0.03
C VAL A 60 0.12 -10.42 0.10
N ASP A 61 0.76 -10.98 -0.92
CA ASP A 61 1.16 -12.38 -0.95
C ASP A 61 2.58 -12.52 -0.38
N ILE A 62 2.67 -13.08 0.82
CA ILE A 62 3.94 -13.39 1.50
C ILE A 62 4.73 -14.49 0.76
N GLY A 63 4.04 -15.32 -0.03
CA GLY A 63 4.58 -16.43 -0.81
C GLY A 63 4.71 -17.76 -0.06
N PHE A 64 4.39 -17.78 1.24
CA PHE A 64 4.40 -18.96 2.10
C PHE A 64 3.59 -18.74 3.37
N GLN A 65 3.22 -19.83 4.04
CA GLN A 65 2.46 -19.77 5.29
C GLN A 65 3.38 -19.35 6.46
N ILE A 66 2.93 -18.36 7.23
CA ILE A 66 3.59 -17.91 8.46
C ILE A 66 2.58 -17.73 9.58
N ILE A 67 3.06 -17.82 10.83
CA ILE A 67 2.31 -17.33 11.99
C ILE A 67 2.56 -15.84 12.11
N VAL A 68 1.54 -15.04 11.79
CA VAL A 68 1.59 -13.58 11.94
C VAL A 68 1.39 -13.23 13.40
N THR A 69 2.37 -12.55 14.00
CA THR A 69 2.31 -12.09 15.39
C THR A 69 1.90 -10.62 15.50
N THR A 70 2.19 -9.81 14.49
CA THR A 70 1.85 -8.38 14.47
C THR A 70 1.66 -7.93 13.03
N VAL A 71 0.70 -7.03 12.82
CA VAL A 71 0.53 -6.25 11.59
C VAL A 71 0.54 -4.78 12.01
N THR A 72 1.35 -3.96 11.34
CA THR A 72 1.41 -2.51 11.57
C THR A 72 0.97 -1.81 10.30
N VAL A 73 0.02 -0.88 10.41
CA VAL A 73 -0.51 -0.09 9.29
C VAL A 73 -0.14 1.37 9.52
N TYR A 74 0.48 2.01 8.53
CA TYR A 74 0.81 3.44 8.55
C TYR A 74 -0.12 4.17 7.60
N GLY A 75 -0.90 5.12 8.14
CA GLY A 75 -1.79 5.95 7.33
C GLY A 75 -1.07 7.14 6.71
N ARG A 76 -1.60 7.61 5.58
CA ARG A 76 -1.30 8.94 5.03
C ARG A 76 -1.59 10.01 6.09
N ASN A 77 -0.70 10.98 6.26
CA ASN A 77 -0.78 12.00 7.30
C ASN A 77 -0.26 13.39 6.88
N ASP A 78 -0.18 13.68 5.58
CA ASP A 78 -0.14 15.05 5.07
C ASP A 78 -1.50 15.75 5.28
N ALA A 79 -1.42 17.06 5.52
CA ALA A 79 -2.55 17.94 5.86
C ALA A 79 -3.19 18.58 4.62
#